data_AF-A0A942MDL1-F1
#
_entry.id   AF-A0A942MDL1-F1
#
_cell.length_a   1.000
_cell.length_b   1.000
_cell.length_c   1.000
_cell.angle_alpha   90.00
_cell.angle_beta   90.00
_cell.angle_gamma   90.00
#
_symmetry.space_group_name_H-M   'P 1'
#
loop_
_entity.id
_entity.type
_entity.pdbx_description
1 polymer ?
#
loop_
_entity_poly.entity_id
_entity_poly.type
_entity_poly.pdbx_seq_one_letter_code
_entity_poly.pdbx_strand_id
1 'polypeptide(L)'
;GLCLFIAFAVLDIPETLEAVIEMLNAQYGLSMTGEDVIALGKATLTVEREFNKRAGFTSVHDRLPEFFQYEVVPPHNAIFDVPEADLDAVFAFADKASGEDAS
;
A
#
# COMPACT_ATOMS: atom_id res chain seq x y z
N GLY A 1 8.30 13.29 9.51
CA GLY A 1 7.29 12.81 8.54
C GLY A 1 6.37 13.96 8.17
N LEU A 2 5.63 13.82 7.07
CA LEU A 2 4.62 14.79 6.64
C LEU A 2 3.23 14.37 7.11
N CYS A 3 2.33 15.33 7.35
CA CYS A 3 0.95 15.05 7.73
C CYS A 3 0.19 14.39 6.57
N LEU A 4 -0.58 13.32 6.80
CA LEU A 4 -1.37 12.64 5.75
C LEU A 4 -2.32 13.59 5.00
N PHE A 5 -2.75 14.69 5.62
CA PHE A 5 -3.64 15.66 4.97
C PHE A 5 -3.01 16.40 3.79
N ILE A 6 -1.69 16.35 3.60
CA ILE A 6 -1.09 16.87 2.36
C ILE A 6 -1.35 15.95 1.16
N ALA A 7 -1.73 14.69 1.38
CA ALA A 7 -1.93 13.71 0.31
C ALA A 7 -2.99 14.17 -0.71
N PHE A 8 -4.03 14.87 -0.27
CA PHE A 8 -5.04 15.43 -1.18
C PHE A 8 -4.42 16.40 -2.19
N ALA A 9 -3.52 17.29 -1.74
CA ALA A 9 -2.82 18.19 -2.64
C ALA A 9 -1.85 17.41 -3.54
N VAL A 10 -1.05 16.52 -2.96
CA VAL A 10 -0.04 15.69 -3.65
C VAL A 10 -0.64 14.85 -4.77
N LEU A 11 -1.85 14.32 -4.57
CA LEU A 11 -2.52 13.46 -5.55
C LEU A 11 -3.33 14.24 -6.60
N ASP A 12 -3.79 15.46 -6.30
CA ASP A 12 -4.58 16.28 -7.23
C ASP A 12 -3.73 17.24 -8.08
N ILE A 13 -2.59 17.69 -7.57
CA ILE A 13 -1.75 18.72 -8.20
C ILE A 13 -0.33 18.14 -8.44
N PRO A 14 0.04 17.80 -9.69
CA PRO A 14 1.31 17.15 -10.00
C PRO A 14 2.54 17.86 -9.43
N GLU A 15 2.56 19.19 -9.45
CA GLU A 15 3.67 20.01 -8.96
C GLU A 15 3.91 19.85 -7.46
N THR A 16 2.90 19.44 -6.69
CA THR A 16 3.04 19.29 -5.24
C THR A 16 3.72 18.00 -4.83
N LEU A 17 3.65 16.92 -5.63
CA LEU A 17 4.47 15.73 -5.44
C LEU A 17 5.96 16.06 -5.65
N GLU A 18 6.26 16.77 -6.73
CA GLU A 18 7.64 17.22 -7.02
C GLU A 18 8.17 18.12 -5.91
N ALA A 19 7.35 19.06 -5.41
CA ALA A 19 7.74 19.91 -4.28
C ALA A 19 8.09 19.10 -3.03
N VAL A 20 7.39 17.99 -2.75
CA VAL A 20 7.73 17.09 -1.63
C VAL A 20 9.09 16.43 -1.84
N ILE A 21 9.39 15.98 -3.05
CA ILE A 21 10.67 15.36 -3.40
C ILE A 21 11.80 16.39 -3.29
N GLU A 22 11.60 17.60 -3.81
CA GLU A 22 12.56 18.71 -3.71
C GLU A 22 12.84 19.09 -2.26
N MET A 23 11.80 19.17 -1.41
CA MET A 23 11.98 19.42 0.02
C MET A 23 12.83 18.33 0.69
N LEU A 24 12.61 17.05 0.38
CA LEU A 24 13.41 15.95 0.92
C LEU A 24 14.86 16.02 0.45
N ASN A 25 15.07 16.28 -0.84
CA ASN A 25 16.41 16.45 -1.42
C ASN A 25 17.15 17.62 -0.77
N ALA A 26 16.50 18.77 -0.60
CA ALA A 26 17.08 19.94 0.04
C ALA A 26 17.41 19.70 1.53
N GLN A 27 16.54 19.02 2.26
CA GLN A 27 16.71 18.77 3.69
C GLN A 27 17.83 17.76 4.00
N TYR A 28 17.96 16.72 3.18
CA TYR A 28 18.86 15.61 3.44
C TYR A 28 20.07 15.54 2.49
N GLY A 29 20.20 16.47 1.55
CA GLY A 29 21.25 16.47 0.53
C GLY A 29 21.14 15.28 -0.43
N LEU A 30 19.91 14.85 -0.72
CA LEU A 30 19.62 13.71 -1.60
C LEU A 30 19.42 14.18 -3.05
N SER A 31 19.27 13.20 -3.95
CA SER A 31 18.92 13.42 -5.36
C SER A 31 17.91 12.39 -5.80
N MET A 32 16.83 12.25 -5.03
CA MET A 32 15.71 11.37 -5.31
C MET A 32 14.86 11.89 -6.48
N THR A 33 14.37 10.96 -7.27
CA THR A 33 13.30 11.13 -8.27
C THR A 33 11.96 10.62 -7.73
N GLY A 34 10.87 10.85 -8.47
CA GLY A 34 9.57 10.25 -8.13
C GLY A 34 9.59 8.73 -8.13
N GLU A 35 10.35 8.11 -9.05
CA GLU A 35 10.54 6.66 -9.10
C GLU A 35 11.24 6.13 -7.84
N ASP A 36 12.25 6.86 -7.34
CA ASP A 36 12.96 6.49 -6.11
C ASP A 36 12.04 6.52 -4.88
N VAL A 37 11.11 7.49 -4.80
CA VAL A 37 10.12 7.55 -3.72
C VAL A 37 9.15 6.37 -3.80
N ILE A 38 8.68 6.00 -4.99
CA ILE A 38 7.81 4.83 -5.19
C ILE A 38 8.56 3.55 -4.81
N ALA A 39 9.83 3.41 -5.23
CA ALA A 39 10.66 2.27 -4.89
C ALA A 39 10.90 2.17 -3.37
N LEU A 40 11.15 3.30 -2.70
CA LEU A 40 11.29 3.37 -1.25
C LEU A 40 10.00 2.93 -0.54
N GLY A 41 8.83 3.36 -1.03
CA GLY A 41 7.53 2.93 -0.51
C GLY A 41 7.33 1.42 -0.64
N LYS A 42 7.61 0.85 -1.82
CA LYS A 42 7.54 -0.61 -2.05
C LYS A 42 8.50 -1.39 -1.16
N ALA A 43 9.74 -0.92 -1.01
CA ALA A 43 10.73 -1.56 -0.14
C ALA A 43 10.29 -1.54 1.33
N THR A 44 9.74 -0.41 1.79
CA THR A 44 9.21 -0.26 3.16
C THR A 44 8.07 -1.26 3.41
N LEU A 45 7.06 -1.28 2.53
CA LEU A 45 5.92 -2.20 2.64
C LEU A 45 6.35 -3.68 2.55
N THR A 46 7.36 -4.00 1.74
CA THR A 46 7.91 -5.36 1.65
C THR A 46 8.53 -5.79 2.98
N VAL A 47 9.34 -4.93 3.61
CA VAL A 47 9.96 -5.22 4.92
C VAL A 47 8.89 -5.41 6.00
N GLU A 48 7.88 -4.55 6.03
CA GLU A 48 6.75 -4.65 6.97
C GLU A 48 5.95 -5.93 6.77
N ARG A 49 5.70 -6.32 5.52
CA ARG A 49 5.00 -7.57 5.20
C ARG A 49 5.78 -8.80 5.63
N GLU A 50 7.09 -8.83 5.36
CA GLU A 50 7.97 -9.91 5.79
C GLU A 50 8.06 -10.00 7.33
N PHE A 51 8.04 -8.87 8.02
CA PHE A 51 7.93 -8.85 9.47
C PHE A 51 6.63 -9.52 9.95
N ASN A 52 5.48 -9.17 9.36
CA ASN A 52 4.19 -9.76 9.73
C ASN A 52 4.11 -11.27 9.41
N LYS A 53 4.64 -11.71 8.26
CA LYS A 53 4.73 -13.15 7.93
C LYS A 53 5.52 -13.92 8.98
N ARG A 54 6.68 -13.40 9.41
CA ARG A 54 7.48 -14.00 10.49
C ARG A 54 6.77 -14.00 11.84
N ALA A 55 5.84 -13.08 12.05
CA ALA A 55 4.96 -13.06 13.23
C ALA A 55 3.77 -14.03 13.12
N GLY A 56 3.61 -14.74 12.00
CA GLY A 56 2.55 -15.74 11.79
C GLY A 56 1.33 -15.20 11.04
N PHE A 57 1.39 -14.00 10.46
CA PHE A 57 0.31 -13.49 9.61
C PHE A 57 0.29 -14.24 8.27
N THR A 58 -0.91 -14.52 7.80
CA THR A 58 -1.21 -15.26 6.56
C THR A 58 -2.39 -14.59 5.85
N SER A 59 -2.76 -15.06 4.66
CA SER A 59 -3.88 -14.49 3.87
C SER A 59 -5.21 -14.40 4.63
N VAL A 60 -5.45 -15.27 5.61
CA VAL A 60 -6.68 -15.22 6.44
C VAL A 60 -6.78 -13.95 7.29
N HIS A 61 -5.65 -13.29 7.56
CA HIS A 61 -5.60 -12.03 8.32
C HIS A 61 -5.81 -10.81 7.42
N ASP A 62 -5.76 -10.98 6.10
CA ASP A 62 -6.00 -9.94 5.10
C ASP A 62 -7.46 -9.96 4.62
N ARG A 63 -8.39 -10.32 5.51
CA ARG A 63 -9.84 -10.40 5.23
C ARG A 63 -10.59 -9.33 6.01
N LEU A 64 -11.65 -8.80 5.40
CA LEU A 64 -12.60 -7.93 6.10
C LEU A 64 -13.41 -8.73 7.13
N PRO A 65 -13.98 -8.07 8.15
CA PRO A 65 -14.93 -8.72 9.07
C PRO A 65 -16.07 -9.42 8.32
N GLU A 66 -16.50 -10.59 8.81
CA GLU A 66 -17.46 -11.47 8.14
C GLU A 66 -18.77 -10.78 7.74
N PHE A 67 -19.25 -9.84 8.57
CA PHE A 67 -20.50 -9.13 8.32
C PHE A 67 -20.53 -8.35 7.01
N PHE A 68 -19.37 -7.94 6.48
CA PHE A 68 -19.29 -7.29 5.17
C PHE A 68 -19.77 -8.22 4.03
N GLN A 69 -19.74 -9.54 4.22
CA GLN A 69 -20.10 -10.52 3.19
C GLN A 69 -21.61 -10.81 3.12
N TYR A 70 -22.38 -10.49 4.16
CA TYR A 70 -23.81 -10.84 4.23
C TYR A 70 -24.74 -9.71 4.70
N GLU A 71 -24.22 -8.69 5.39
CA GLU A 71 -25.03 -7.53 5.79
C GLU A 71 -25.11 -6.51 4.66
N VAL A 72 -26.32 -6.35 4.13
CA VAL A 72 -26.59 -5.33 3.11
C VAL A 72 -26.53 -3.93 3.74
N VAL A 73 -25.83 -3.00 3.07
CA VAL A 73 -25.73 -1.61 3.54
C VAL A 73 -26.74 -0.72 2.79
N PRO A 74 -27.81 -0.24 3.45
CA PRO A 74 -28.73 0.72 2.84
C PRO A 74 -28.03 2.05 2.53
N PRO A 75 -28.52 2.84 1.55
CA PRO A 75 -29.65 2.54 0.66
C PRO A 75 -29.27 1.68 -0.55
N HIS A 76 -27.98 1.44 -0.76
CA HIS A 76 -27.46 0.77 -1.96
C HIS A 76 -27.63 -0.76 -1.91
N ASN A 77 -27.91 -1.31 -0.72
CA ASN A 77 -28.11 -2.73 -0.45
C ASN A 77 -26.95 -3.61 -0.98
N ALA A 78 -25.74 -3.06 -0.96
CA ALA A 78 -24.53 -3.74 -1.38
C ALA A 78 -23.94 -4.53 -0.20
N ILE A 79 -23.29 -5.64 -0.55
CA ILE A 79 -22.35 -6.38 0.30
C ILE A 79 -20.96 -6.22 -0.31
N PHE A 80 -19.91 -6.60 0.43
CA PHE A 80 -18.57 -6.73 -0.11
C PHE A 80 -18.47 -8.04 -0.90
N ASP A 81 -18.47 -7.94 -2.22
CA ASP A 81 -18.51 -9.06 -3.16
C ASP A 81 -17.19 -9.28 -3.92
N VAL A 82 -16.10 -8.64 -3.47
CA VAL A 82 -14.76 -8.82 -4.05
C VAL A 82 -14.27 -10.25 -3.78
N PRO A 83 -13.91 -11.02 -4.82
CA PRO A 83 -13.38 -12.38 -4.65
C PRO A 83 -12.13 -12.42 -3.77
N GLU A 84 -11.99 -13.47 -2.96
CA GLU A 84 -10.80 -13.67 -2.13
C GLU A 84 -9.50 -13.73 -2.96
N ALA A 85 -9.56 -14.31 -4.16
CA ALA A 85 -8.41 -14.37 -5.06
C ALA A 85 -7.91 -12.97 -5.48
N ASP A 86 -8.81 -11.99 -5.58
CA ASP A 86 -8.44 -10.60 -5.90
C ASP A 86 -7.78 -9.92 -4.69
N LEU A 87 -8.21 -10.26 -3.47
CA LEU A 87 -7.54 -9.82 -2.23
C LEU A 87 -6.15 -10.41 -2.09
N ASP A 88 -5.99 -11.70 -2.41
CA ASP A 88 -4.70 -12.38 -2.35
C ASP A 88 -3.67 -11.79 -3.33
N ALA A 89 -4.13 -11.11 -4.38
CA ALA A 89 -3.27 -10.46 -5.36
C ALA A 89 -2.70 -9.09 -4.93
N VAL A 90 -3.23 -8.48 -3.85
CA VAL A 90 -2.88 -7.10 -3.42
C VAL A 90 -1.37 -6.94 -3.16
N PHE A 91 -0.73 -7.94 -2.56
CA PHE A 91 0.68 -7.89 -2.16
C PHE A 91 1.65 -8.52 -3.16
N ALA A 92 1.19 -8.84 -4.38
CA ALA A 92 2.03 -9.48 -5.41
C ALA A 92 3.31 -8.69 -5.77
N PHE A 93 3.37 -7.39 -5.49
CA PHE A 93 4.58 -6.58 -5.68
C PHE A 93 5.66 -6.83 -4.60
N ALA A 94 5.26 -7.26 -3.40
CA ALA A 94 6.13 -7.52 -2.27
C ALA A 94 6.63 -8.98 -2.26
N ASP A 95 5.78 -9.93 -2.63
CA ASP A 95 6.12 -11.36 -2.67
C ASP A 95 7.13 -11.68 -3.80
N LYS A 96 7.08 -10.95 -4.92
CA LYS A 96 8.09 -11.05 -5.98
C LYS A 96 9.48 -10.62 -5.55
N ALA A 97 9.59 -9.79 -4.51
CA ALA A 97 10.86 -9.28 -4.00
C ALA A 97 11.54 -10.24 -3.01
N SER A 98 10.79 -11.16 -2.38
CA SER A 98 11.32 -12.15 -1.42
C SER A 98 11.90 -13.41 -2.08
N GLY A 99 11.84 -13.53 -3.41
CA GLY A 99 12.42 -14.66 -4.15
C GLY A 99 11.60 -15.95 -4.10
N GLU A 100 10.34 -15.87 -3.70
CA GLU A 100 9.41 -17.00 -3.55
C GLU A 100 8.48 -17.13 -4.77
N ASP A 101 9.06 -17.11 -5.98
CA ASP A 101 8.38 -17.50 -7.23
C ASP A 101 9.30 -18.45 -8.01
N ALA A 102 9.46 -19.68 -7.49
CA ALA A 102 9.91 -20.85 -8.24
C ALA A 102 9.50 -22.17 -7.55
N SER A 103 8.19 -22.37 -7.35
CA SER A 103 7.59 -23.72 -7.33
C SER A 103 6.09 -23.67 -7.61
#